data_AF-A0A2P9ALH1-F1
#
_entry.id   AF-A0A2P9ALH1-F1
#
_cell.length_a   1.000
_cell.length_b   1.000
_cell.length_c   1.000
_cell.angle_alpha   90.00
_cell.angle_beta   90.00
_cell.angle_gamma   90.00
#
_symmetry.space_group_name_H-M   'P 1'
#
loop_
_entity.id
_entity.type
_entity.pdbx_description
1 polymer ?
#
loop_
_entity_poly.entity_id
_entity_poly.type
_entity_poly.pdbx_seq_one_letter_code
_entity_poly.pdbx_strand_id
1 'polypeptide(L)'
;MRAIEPAELVALTSVALGLPPSGAMHGVLKPALRRGSYLLAPCSSADLIRFVSDPLGGTQNIRDAVELALEDLIAYGDILEMRKIVGDEWDVPAVILRPASPAFVLRSPHEAIILGVAGDFPSALPDDLAKLVNDDGPVRTLNRPDDQELGAHLRSLGLSELKEGAWLRLPAVASAKDYVDTLRARLTVAPFCAPIIDGLEILGPEKSSRFYKGRWRSPLATDSGMFVARRPQAYGFKLWSVVDLEMGKARRLIDLSPTDSFERGCDSAWRLQAAIDATRDSPQEFDVLDEGALTHFDFHCPLPSFAERRLALVGSKSPANNGLFRYSMPTAMQKAEIALLQSTLWMQPNREGARR
;
A
#
# COMPACT_ATOMS: atom_id res chain seq x y z
N MET A 1 -35.80 18.49 -5.09
CA MET A 1 -34.81 17.44 -5.44
C MET A 1 -35.11 16.25 -4.53
N ARG A 2 -35.42 15.07 -5.07
CA ARG A 2 -35.67 13.85 -4.26
C ARG A 2 -34.34 13.40 -3.66
N ALA A 3 -34.33 13.04 -2.38
CA ALA A 3 -33.17 12.40 -1.76
C ALA A 3 -33.01 10.99 -2.37
N ILE A 4 -31.82 10.70 -2.88
CA ILE A 4 -31.46 9.37 -3.39
C ILE A 4 -30.99 8.55 -2.19
N GLU A 5 -31.58 7.36 -2.00
CA GLU A 5 -31.19 6.46 -0.92
C GLU A 5 -29.81 5.83 -1.22
N PRO A 6 -29.00 5.47 -0.20
CA PRO A 6 -27.66 4.91 -0.41
C PRO A 6 -27.62 3.69 -1.34
N ALA A 7 -28.60 2.80 -1.25
CA ALA A 7 -28.70 1.63 -2.13
C ALA A 7 -29.01 2.00 -3.59
N GLU A 8 -29.86 3.02 -3.79
CA GLU A 8 -30.17 3.55 -5.12
C GLU A 8 -28.93 4.22 -5.74
N LEU A 9 -28.15 4.94 -4.94
CA LEU A 9 -26.88 5.53 -5.35
C LEU A 9 -25.83 4.48 -5.77
N VAL A 10 -25.66 3.39 -5.02
CA VAL A 10 -24.73 2.30 -5.38
C VAL A 10 -25.16 1.63 -6.69
N ALA A 11 -26.45 1.38 -6.86
CA ALA A 11 -26.99 0.79 -8.08
C ALA A 11 -26.75 1.69 -9.31
N LEU A 12 -27.05 2.99 -9.21
CA LEU A 12 -26.79 3.97 -10.27
C LEU A 12 -25.30 4.06 -10.60
N THR A 13 -24.45 4.07 -9.58
CA THR A 13 -23.00 4.11 -9.74
C THR A 13 -22.48 2.85 -10.44
N SER A 14 -22.99 1.66 -10.06
CA SER A 14 -22.65 0.39 -10.71
C SER A 14 -22.98 0.43 -12.20
N VAL A 15 -24.17 0.91 -12.56
CA VAL A 15 -24.60 1.05 -13.97
C VAL A 15 -23.71 2.03 -14.72
N ALA A 16 -23.40 3.19 -14.14
CA ALA A 16 -22.53 4.20 -14.77
C ALA A 16 -21.10 3.69 -15.00
N LEU A 17 -20.63 2.75 -14.17
CA LEU A 17 -19.31 2.12 -14.29
C LEU A 17 -19.33 0.85 -15.15
N GLY A 18 -20.47 0.44 -15.70
CA GLY A 18 -20.61 -0.78 -16.48
C GLY A 18 -20.44 -2.06 -15.65
N LEU A 19 -20.72 -1.99 -14.35
CA LEU A 19 -20.61 -3.10 -13.42
C LEU A 19 -21.96 -3.81 -13.24
N PRO A 20 -21.96 -5.11 -12.90
CA PRO A 20 -23.17 -5.75 -12.39
C PRO A 20 -23.67 -5.01 -11.14
N PRO A 21 -25.00 -5.01 -10.86
CA PRO A 21 -25.54 -4.35 -9.69
C PRO A 21 -24.86 -4.87 -8.42
N SER A 22 -24.08 -4.02 -7.74
CA SER A 22 -23.49 -4.36 -6.45
C SER A 22 -24.42 -3.92 -5.32
N GLY A 23 -24.58 -4.76 -4.31
CA GLY A 23 -25.31 -4.40 -3.09
C GLY A 23 -24.48 -3.57 -2.10
N ALA A 24 -23.17 -3.42 -2.32
CA ALA A 24 -22.26 -2.83 -1.35
C ALA A 24 -21.45 -1.67 -1.95
N MET A 25 -21.36 -0.58 -1.18
CA MET A 25 -20.60 0.62 -1.56
C MET A 25 -19.13 0.29 -1.89
N HIS A 26 -18.49 -0.62 -1.15
CA HIS A 26 -17.11 -1.02 -1.41
C HIS A 26 -16.88 -1.58 -2.82
N GLY A 27 -17.89 -2.24 -3.40
CA GLY A 27 -17.81 -2.82 -4.74
C GLY A 27 -17.74 -1.79 -5.87
N VAL A 28 -18.07 -0.51 -5.61
CA VAL A 28 -18.01 0.55 -6.63
C VAL A 28 -16.82 1.51 -6.46
N LEU A 29 -16.13 1.51 -5.30
CA LEU A 29 -15.06 2.47 -5.02
C LEU A 29 -13.82 2.26 -5.89
N LYS A 30 -13.28 1.02 -5.93
CA LYS A 30 -12.09 0.72 -6.73
C LYS A 30 -12.33 0.95 -8.23
N PRO A 31 -13.45 0.49 -8.83
CA PRO A 31 -13.76 0.83 -10.22
C PRO A 31 -13.94 2.34 -10.47
N ALA A 32 -14.61 3.07 -9.56
CA ALA A 32 -14.76 4.52 -9.68
C ALA A 32 -13.42 5.26 -9.63
N LEU A 33 -12.51 4.84 -8.74
CA LEU A 33 -11.15 5.36 -8.65
C LEU A 33 -10.31 5.05 -9.90
N ARG A 34 -10.39 3.82 -10.44
CA ARG A 34 -9.74 3.48 -11.71
C ARG A 34 -10.23 4.42 -12.81
N ARG A 35 -11.55 4.59 -12.95
CA ARG A 35 -12.14 5.52 -13.95
C ARG A 35 -11.74 6.98 -13.72
N GLY A 36 -11.84 7.46 -12.49
CA GLY A 36 -11.46 8.82 -12.11
C GLY A 36 -9.98 9.10 -12.37
N SER A 37 -9.10 8.14 -12.09
CA SER A 37 -7.66 8.28 -12.32
C SER A 37 -7.33 8.44 -13.80
N TYR A 38 -8.06 7.77 -14.70
CA TYR A 38 -7.89 7.95 -16.14
C TYR A 38 -8.37 9.32 -16.60
N LEU A 39 -9.53 9.78 -16.12
CA LEU A 39 -10.12 11.06 -16.53
C LEU A 39 -9.36 12.28 -16.01
N LEU A 40 -8.81 12.19 -14.79
CA LEU A 40 -8.16 13.33 -14.13
C LEU A 40 -6.64 13.35 -14.27
N ALA A 41 -6.00 12.24 -14.66
CA ALA A 41 -4.55 12.19 -14.66
C ALA A 41 -3.92 13.20 -15.65
N PRO A 42 -2.80 13.84 -15.27
CA PRO A 42 -2.15 13.77 -13.96
C PRO A 42 -2.93 14.56 -12.88
N CYS A 43 -3.16 13.95 -11.71
CA CYS A 43 -3.90 14.59 -10.61
C CYS A 43 -3.26 14.36 -9.24
N SER A 44 -3.66 15.14 -8.24
CA SER A 44 -3.30 14.87 -6.84
C SER A 44 -4.21 13.79 -6.24
N SER A 45 -3.77 13.10 -5.19
CA SER A 45 -4.62 12.18 -4.43
C SER A 45 -5.86 12.88 -3.88
N ALA A 46 -5.73 14.14 -3.43
CA ALA A 46 -6.84 14.91 -2.90
C ALA A 46 -7.91 15.18 -3.96
N ASP A 47 -7.50 15.49 -5.19
CA ASP A 47 -8.43 15.71 -6.30
C ASP A 47 -9.16 14.43 -6.69
N LEU A 48 -8.44 13.31 -6.79
CA LEU A 48 -9.04 12.03 -7.12
C LEU A 48 -10.01 11.53 -6.03
N ILE A 49 -9.61 11.64 -4.76
CA ILE A 49 -10.47 11.29 -3.62
C ILE A 49 -11.74 12.13 -3.67
N ARG A 50 -11.61 13.45 -3.80
CA ARG A 50 -12.75 14.38 -3.89
C ARG A 50 -13.67 14.04 -5.05
N PHE A 51 -13.10 13.80 -6.23
CA PHE A 51 -13.85 13.49 -7.45
C PHE A 51 -14.72 12.24 -7.29
N VAL A 52 -14.25 11.23 -6.56
CA VAL A 52 -15.01 9.99 -6.30
C VAL A 52 -15.92 10.14 -5.08
N SER A 53 -15.49 10.83 -4.02
CA SER A 53 -16.25 10.92 -2.76
C SER A 53 -17.42 11.89 -2.83
N ASP A 54 -17.29 13.01 -3.54
CA ASP A 54 -18.30 14.08 -3.55
C ASP A 54 -19.63 13.63 -4.18
N PRO A 55 -19.65 12.91 -5.33
CA PRO A 55 -20.89 12.35 -5.87
C PRO A 55 -21.55 11.32 -4.94
N LEU A 56 -20.74 10.72 -4.05
CA LEU A 56 -21.19 9.76 -3.05
C LEU A 56 -21.50 10.41 -1.68
N GLY A 57 -21.49 11.75 -1.64
CA GLY A 57 -21.71 12.62 -0.50
C GLY A 57 -23.12 12.53 0.08
N GLY A 58 -23.37 11.45 0.81
CA GLY A 58 -24.58 11.19 1.60
C GLY A 58 -24.41 10.00 2.55
N THR A 59 -23.24 9.36 2.50
CA THR A 59 -22.88 8.19 3.31
C THR A 59 -21.77 8.56 4.28
N GLN A 60 -21.90 8.15 5.54
CA GLN A 60 -20.87 8.41 6.56
C GLN A 60 -19.55 7.73 6.18
N ASN A 61 -18.43 8.40 6.44
CA ASN A 61 -17.06 7.87 6.26
C ASN A 61 -16.69 7.47 4.81
N ILE A 62 -17.43 7.95 3.80
CA ILE A 62 -17.14 7.62 2.39
C ILE A 62 -15.74 8.06 1.96
N ARG A 63 -15.30 9.23 2.44
CA ARG A 63 -13.98 9.77 2.11
C ARG A 63 -12.86 8.86 2.59
N ASP A 64 -12.94 8.38 3.82
CA ASP A 64 -11.96 7.46 4.40
C ASP A 64 -11.97 6.12 3.64
N ALA A 65 -13.14 5.62 3.25
CA ALA A 65 -13.25 4.41 2.44
C ALA A 65 -12.63 4.58 1.04
N VAL A 66 -12.81 5.74 0.41
CA VAL A 66 -12.19 6.09 -0.88
C VAL A 66 -10.67 6.21 -0.73
N GLU A 67 -10.19 6.84 0.34
CA GLU A 67 -8.75 6.96 0.62
C GLU A 67 -8.10 5.58 0.81
N LEU A 68 -8.73 4.69 1.59
CA LEU A 68 -8.26 3.31 1.74
C LEU A 68 -8.27 2.53 0.42
N ALA A 69 -9.32 2.69 -0.39
CA ALA A 69 -9.39 2.04 -1.70
C ALA A 69 -8.33 2.58 -2.67
N LEU A 70 -8.01 3.87 -2.61
CA LEU A 70 -6.93 4.48 -3.41
C LEU A 70 -5.56 3.94 -2.99
N GLU A 71 -5.30 3.85 -1.68
CA GLU A 71 -4.07 3.24 -1.17
C GLU A 71 -3.90 1.81 -1.63
N ASP A 72 -4.97 1.00 -1.64
CA ASP A 72 -4.94 -0.35 -2.21
C ASP A 72 -4.58 -0.32 -3.71
N LEU A 73 -5.23 0.54 -4.52
CA LEU A 73 -4.95 0.63 -5.96
C LEU A 73 -3.50 1.05 -6.26
N ILE A 74 -2.94 1.93 -5.44
CA ILE A 74 -1.51 2.33 -5.53
C ILE A 74 -0.63 1.16 -5.09
N ALA A 75 -0.96 0.52 -3.96
CA ALA A 75 -0.20 -0.59 -3.40
C ALA A 75 -0.13 -1.76 -4.39
N TYR A 76 -1.22 -2.15 -5.04
CA TYR A 76 -1.23 -3.28 -5.99
C TYR A 76 -0.79 -2.89 -7.41
N GLY A 77 -0.74 -1.61 -7.75
CA GLY A 77 -0.19 -1.12 -9.02
C GLY A 77 -1.21 -0.88 -10.12
N ASP A 78 -2.48 -0.66 -9.77
CA ASP A 78 -3.49 -0.13 -10.69
C ASP A 78 -3.24 1.37 -10.97
N ILE A 79 -2.80 2.12 -9.96
CA ILE A 79 -2.46 3.54 -10.04
C ILE A 79 -1.00 3.73 -9.66
N LEU A 80 -0.29 4.58 -10.39
CA LEU A 80 1.11 4.91 -10.18
C LEU A 80 1.24 6.25 -9.47
N GLU A 81 1.97 6.26 -8.36
CA GLU A 81 2.48 7.48 -7.74
C GLU A 81 3.76 7.89 -8.46
N MET A 82 3.73 9.05 -9.13
CA MET A 82 4.88 9.62 -9.83
C MET A 82 5.32 10.91 -9.15
N ARG A 83 6.63 11.09 -9.02
CA ARG A 83 7.21 12.31 -8.43
C ARG A 83 7.65 13.25 -9.53
N LYS A 84 7.54 14.55 -9.26
CA LYS A 84 8.09 15.59 -10.13
C LYS A 84 9.61 15.38 -10.26
N ILE A 85 10.12 15.34 -11.49
CA ILE A 85 11.56 15.26 -11.75
C ILE A 85 12.17 16.63 -11.48
N VAL A 86 13.32 16.67 -10.79
CA VAL A 86 14.03 17.92 -10.52
C VAL A 86 14.45 18.55 -11.85
N GLY A 87 13.99 19.78 -12.11
CA GLY A 87 14.22 20.51 -13.37
C GLY A 87 12.99 20.60 -14.28
N ASP A 88 11.86 19.99 -13.90
CA ASP A 88 10.60 20.12 -14.63
C ASP A 88 9.99 21.53 -14.40
N GLU A 89 9.82 22.31 -15.47
CA GLU A 89 9.34 23.70 -15.45
C GLU A 89 7.85 23.82 -15.10
N TRP A 90 7.10 22.73 -15.18
CA TRP A 90 5.66 22.73 -14.93
C TRP A 90 5.36 22.85 -13.43
N ASP A 91 4.43 23.72 -13.04
CA ASP A 91 3.96 23.90 -11.65
C ASP A 91 3.02 22.76 -11.23
N VAL A 92 3.53 21.53 -11.30
CA VAL A 92 2.83 20.33 -10.85
C VAL A 92 3.18 20.02 -9.40
N PRO A 93 2.23 19.45 -8.60
CA PRO A 93 2.53 18.98 -7.27
C PRO A 93 3.73 18.02 -7.24
N ALA A 94 4.44 17.96 -6.11
CA ALA A 94 5.62 17.10 -5.95
C ALA A 94 5.34 15.61 -6.22
N VAL A 95 4.08 15.20 -6.02
CA VAL A 95 3.56 13.86 -6.27
C VAL A 95 2.28 13.98 -7.07
N ILE A 96 2.20 13.25 -8.18
CA ILE A 96 1.02 13.14 -9.04
C ILE A 96 0.67 11.67 -9.24
N LEU A 97 -0.61 11.40 -9.43
CA LEU A 97 -1.15 10.09 -9.75
C LEU A 97 -1.35 9.95 -11.26
N ARG A 98 -1.00 8.78 -11.78
CA ARG A 98 -1.33 8.36 -13.16
C ARG A 98 -1.89 6.94 -13.18
N PRO A 99 -2.81 6.61 -14.09
CA PRO A 99 -3.22 5.23 -14.30
C PRO A 99 -2.03 4.39 -14.77
N ALA A 100 -1.88 3.17 -14.23
CA ALA A 100 -0.97 2.20 -14.83
C ALA A 100 -1.60 1.65 -16.11
N SER A 101 -0.76 1.37 -17.13
CA SER A 101 -1.21 0.68 -18.34
C SER A 101 -1.75 -0.73 -17.99
N PRO A 102 -2.75 -1.24 -18.72
CA PRO A 102 -3.24 -2.60 -18.54
C PRO A 102 -2.12 -3.64 -18.63
N ALA A 103 -2.02 -4.45 -17.60
CA ALA A 103 -0.97 -5.45 -17.46
C ALA A 103 -1.51 -6.69 -16.75
N PHE A 104 -0.74 -7.77 -16.78
CA PHE A 104 -1.05 -8.96 -16.00
C PHE A 104 0.19 -9.60 -15.39
N VAL A 105 -0.01 -10.34 -14.31
CA VAL A 105 1.01 -11.23 -13.71
C VAL A 105 0.49 -12.65 -13.83
N LEU A 106 1.20 -13.49 -14.58
CA LEU A 106 0.87 -14.91 -14.68
C LEU A 106 1.38 -15.64 -13.43
N ARG A 107 0.48 -16.27 -12.68
CA ARG A 107 0.81 -17.03 -11.47
C ARG A 107 0.95 -18.51 -11.74
N SER A 108 0.07 -19.02 -12.58
CA SER A 108 0.08 -20.39 -13.09
C SER A 108 -0.42 -20.36 -14.53
N PRO A 109 -0.32 -21.46 -15.29
CA PRO A 109 -0.87 -21.52 -16.65
C PRO A 109 -2.35 -21.11 -16.76
N HIS A 110 -3.09 -21.18 -15.64
CA HIS A 110 -4.55 -20.97 -15.58
C HIS A 110 -4.96 -19.77 -14.73
N GLU A 111 -4.03 -19.06 -14.11
CA GLU A 111 -4.34 -17.98 -13.18
C GLU A 111 -3.48 -16.77 -13.46
N ALA A 112 -4.14 -15.63 -13.68
CA ALA A 112 -3.50 -14.34 -13.87
C ALA A 112 -4.09 -13.28 -12.94
N ILE A 113 -3.24 -12.37 -12.49
CA ILE A 113 -3.67 -11.13 -11.82
C ILE A 113 -3.80 -10.05 -12.89
N ILE A 114 -4.90 -9.31 -12.87
CA ILE A 114 -5.17 -8.22 -13.80
C ILE A 114 -4.88 -6.89 -13.13
N LEU A 115 -4.06 -6.06 -13.78
CA LEU A 115 -3.55 -4.80 -13.25
C LEU A 115 -3.82 -3.65 -14.22
N GLY A 116 -3.81 -2.43 -13.68
CA GLY A 116 -3.89 -1.20 -14.43
C GLY A 116 -5.32 -0.78 -14.80
N VAL A 117 -5.39 0.33 -15.53
CA VAL A 117 -6.66 0.99 -15.87
C VAL A 117 -6.88 0.90 -17.38
N ALA A 118 -8.06 0.45 -17.77
CA ALA A 118 -8.45 0.21 -19.17
C ALA A 118 -8.84 1.47 -19.96
N GLY A 119 -8.59 2.65 -19.39
CA GLY A 119 -8.92 3.92 -19.97
C GLY A 119 -10.42 4.15 -20.13
N ASP A 120 -10.84 4.30 -21.39
CA ASP A 120 -12.24 4.59 -21.74
C ASP A 120 -13.19 3.42 -21.50
N PHE A 121 -12.67 2.21 -21.29
CA PHE A 121 -13.47 1.01 -21.04
C PHE A 121 -13.50 0.62 -19.56
N PRO A 122 -14.57 -0.05 -19.08
CA PRO A 122 -14.61 -0.60 -17.71
C PRO A 122 -13.54 -1.68 -17.47
N SER A 123 -13.16 -2.41 -18.52
CA SER A 123 -12.20 -3.50 -18.49
C SER A 123 -11.31 -3.47 -19.73
N ALA A 124 -10.06 -3.90 -19.59
CA ALA A 124 -9.14 -4.11 -20.70
C ALA A 124 -9.35 -5.47 -21.37
N LEU A 125 -10.20 -6.30 -20.76
CA LEU A 125 -10.55 -7.62 -21.24
C LEU A 125 -11.91 -7.57 -21.95
N PRO A 126 -12.12 -8.39 -22.99
CA PRO A 126 -13.44 -8.60 -23.58
C PRO A 126 -14.46 -9.11 -22.54
N ASP A 127 -15.75 -8.90 -22.81
CA ASP A 127 -16.83 -9.15 -21.84
C ASP A 127 -16.88 -10.58 -21.29
N ASP A 128 -16.53 -11.58 -22.10
CA ASP A 128 -16.51 -12.98 -21.70
C ASP A 128 -15.41 -13.27 -20.66
N LEU A 129 -14.25 -12.61 -20.78
CA LEU A 129 -13.17 -12.68 -19.81
C LEU A 129 -13.42 -11.78 -18.60
N ALA A 130 -13.94 -10.56 -18.82
CA ALA A 130 -14.17 -9.59 -17.76
C ALA A 130 -15.14 -10.12 -16.70
N LYS A 131 -16.15 -10.89 -17.10
CA LYS A 131 -17.12 -11.54 -16.18
C LYS A 131 -16.51 -12.63 -15.30
N LEU A 132 -15.34 -13.16 -15.67
CA LEU A 132 -14.63 -14.19 -14.92
C LEU A 132 -13.60 -13.59 -13.95
N VAL A 133 -13.39 -12.27 -13.98
CA VAL A 133 -12.49 -11.59 -13.06
C VAL A 133 -13.16 -11.49 -11.69
N ASN A 134 -12.50 -12.04 -10.68
CA ASN A 134 -12.86 -11.81 -9.28
C ASN A 134 -12.17 -10.54 -8.77
N ASP A 135 -12.96 -9.52 -8.39
CA ASP A 135 -12.51 -8.24 -7.81
C ASP A 135 -12.92 -8.08 -6.33
N ASP A 136 -13.39 -9.16 -5.67
CA ASP A 136 -13.76 -9.12 -4.25
C ASP A 136 -12.52 -9.09 -3.34
N GLY A 137 -11.36 -9.45 -3.89
CA GLY A 137 -10.08 -9.51 -3.19
C GLY A 137 -9.27 -8.20 -3.20
N PRO A 138 -8.09 -8.22 -2.58
CA PRO A 138 -7.12 -7.14 -2.69
C PRO A 138 -6.69 -6.89 -4.15
N VAL A 139 -6.57 -7.97 -4.93
CA VAL A 139 -6.18 -7.97 -6.35
C VAL A 139 -7.27 -8.59 -7.21
N ARG A 140 -7.32 -8.17 -8.49
CA ARG A 140 -8.21 -8.76 -9.50
C ARG A 140 -7.62 -10.06 -10.03
N THR A 141 -8.31 -11.18 -9.86
CA THR A 141 -7.83 -12.49 -10.33
C THR A 141 -8.70 -13.02 -11.45
N LEU A 142 -8.05 -13.54 -12.49
CA LEU A 142 -8.68 -14.25 -13.60
C LEU A 142 -8.23 -15.71 -13.54
N ASN A 143 -9.18 -16.63 -13.39
CA ASN A 143 -8.91 -18.06 -13.40
C ASN A 143 -9.58 -18.70 -14.63
N ARG A 144 -8.80 -19.42 -15.43
CA ARG A 144 -9.23 -20.18 -16.62
C ARG A 144 -8.60 -21.57 -16.58
N PRO A 145 -9.21 -22.53 -15.86
CA PRO A 145 -8.65 -23.88 -15.71
C PRO A 145 -8.53 -24.63 -17.04
N ASP A 146 -9.40 -24.31 -18.01
CA ASP A 146 -9.41 -24.95 -19.33
C ASP A 146 -8.48 -24.29 -20.35
N ASP A 147 -7.86 -23.16 -19.99
CA ASP A 147 -6.99 -22.39 -20.88
C ASP A 147 -5.52 -22.57 -20.49
N GLN A 148 -4.80 -23.44 -21.19
CA GLN A 148 -3.37 -23.67 -20.97
C GLN A 148 -2.48 -22.55 -21.53
N GLU A 149 -3.04 -21.67 -22.38
CA GLU A 149 -2.33 -20.59 -23.05
C GLU A 149 -2.81 -19.21 -22.60
N LEU A 150 -3.39 -19.11 -21.40
CA LEU A 150 -3.94 -17.87 -20.84
C LEU A 150 -3.00 -16.67 -21.01
N GLY A 151 -1.71 -16.84 -20.71
CA GLY A 151 -0.71 -15.79 -20.87
C GLY A 151 -0.55 -15.32 -22.33
N ALA A 152 -0.60 -16.23 -23.30
CA ALA A 152 -0.53 -15.87 -24.72
C ALA A 152 -1.79 -15.13 -25.18
N HIS A 153 -2.96 -15.56 -24.72
CA HIS A 153 -4.23 -14.87 -24.97
C HIS A 153 -4.25 -13.46 -24.38
N LEU A 154 -3.79 -13.27 -23.14
CA LEU A 154 -3.74 -11.93 -22.53
C LEU A 154 -2.76 -11.00 -23.27
N ARG A 155 -1.62 -11.52 -23.75
CA ARG A 155 -0.68 -10.74 -24.58
C ARG A 155 -1.28 -10.36 -25.94
N SER A 156 -2.05 -11.24 -26.57
CA SER A 156 -2.70 -10.92 -27.86
C SER A 156 -3.78 -9.84 -27.74
N LEU A 157 -4.37 -9.69 -26.54
CA LEU A 157 -5.25 -8.58 -26.18
C LEU A 157 -4.51 -7.26 -25.88
N GLY A 158 -3.18 -7.25 -25.96
CA GLY A 158 -2.35 -6.06 -25.76
C GLY A 158 -1.98 -5.77 -24.30
N LEU A 159 -2.28 -6.68 -23.35
CA LEU A 159 -1.83 -6.52 -21.97
C LEU A 159 -0.35 -6.86 -21.85
N SER A 160 0.37 -6.04 -21.09
CA SER A 160 1.79 -6.30 -20.80
C SER A 160 1.95 -7.33 -19.69
N GLU A 161 2.79 -8.35 -19.90
CA GLU A 161 3.11 -9.32 -18.85
C GLU A 161 4.20 -8.77 -17.91
N LEU A 162 3.92 -8.80 -16.61
CA LEU A 162 4.88 -8.52 -15.55
C LEU A 162 5.26 -9.83 -14.86
N LYS A 163 6.57 -10.07 -14.71
CA LYS A 163 7.05 -11.19 -13.90
C LYS A 163 6.62 -11.00 -12.44
N GLU A 164 6.15 -12.06 -11.79
CA GLU A 164 5.66 -12.00 -10.40
C GLU A 164 6.67 -11.30 -9.46
N GLY A 165 7.94 -11.72 -9.48
CA GLY A 165 8.98 -11.10 -8.63
C GLY A 165 9.20 -9.61 -8.91
N ALA A 166 9.08 -9.17 -10.18
CA ALA A 166 9.21 -7.76 -10.57
C ALA A 166 8.01 -6.92 -10.13
N TRP A 167 6.79 -7.48 -10.21
CA TRP A 167 5.59 -6.83 -9.71
C TRP A 167 5.56 -6.76 -8.18
N LEU A 168 5.92 -7.85 -7.48
CA LEU A 168 6.04 -7.87 -6.02
C LEU A 168 7.05 -6.83 -5.54
N ARG A 169 8.13 -6.60 -6.30
CA ARG A 169 9.27 -5.77 -5.90
C ARG A 169 9.86 -6.25 -4.57
N LEU A 170 10.03 -7.57 -4.46
CA LEU A 170 10.59 -8.17 -3.25
C LEU A 170 11.98 -7.59 -2.99
N PRO A 171 12.23 -7.07 -1.78
CA PRO A 171 13.55 -6.55 -1.48
C PRO A 171 14.55 -7.69 -1.35
N ALA A 172 15.83 -7.36 -1.51
CA ALA A 172 16.91 -8.26 -1.12
C ALA A 172 16.82 -8.60 0.38
N VAL A 173 17.07 -9.87 0.70
CA VAL A 173 17.18 -10.37 2.07
C VAL A 173 18.48 -9.83 2.68
N ALA A 174 18.37 -9.22 3.86
CA ALA A 174 19.49 -8.67 4.62
C ALA A 174 19.21 -8.82 6.12
N SER A 175 20.23 -8.72 6.96
CA SER A 175 19.99 -8.60 8.40
C SER A 175 19.42 -7.21 8.74
N ALA A 176 18.65 -7.11 9.84
CA ALA A 176 18.11 -5.83 10.29
C ALA A 176 19.23 -4.82 10.56
N LYS A 177 20.34 -5.29 11.11
CA LYS A 177 21.54 -4.51 11.39
C LYS A 177 22.18 -3.98 10.11
N ASP A 178 22.40 -4.81 9.11
CA ASP A 178 23.04 -4.36 7.85
C ASP A 178 22.16 -3.34 7.12
N TYR A 179 20.84 -3.52 7.15
CA TYR A 179 19.89 -2.56 6.57
C TYR A 179 19.93 -1.21 7.29
N VAL A 180 19.90 -1.21 8.62
CA VAL A 180 20.02 -0.01 9.46
C VAL A 180 21.38 0.67 9.25
N ASP A 181 22.47 -0.09 9.23
CA ASP A 181 23.83 0.44 9.08
C ASP A 181 24.06 1.06 7.69
N THR A 182 23.47 0.49 6.64
CA THR A 182 23.49 1.07 5.29
C THR A 182 22.83 2.46 5.26
N LEU A 183 21.66 2.60 5.89
CA LEU A 183 20.96 3.89 5.97
C LEU A 183 21.68 4.88 6.89
N ARG A 184 22.26 4.41 7.99
CA ARG A 184 23.09 5.21 8.88
C ARG A 184 24.34 5.75 8.17
N ALA A 185 25.00 4.94 7.34
CA ALA A 185 26.14 5.37 6.54
C ALA A 185 25.74 6.50 5.57
N ARG A 186 24.61 6.36 4.87
CA ARG A 186 24.05 7.43 4.02
C ARG A 186 23.76 8.70 4.82
N LEU A 187 23.14 8.56 5.99
CA LEU A 187 22.80 9.67 6.87
C LEU A 187 24.05 10.38 7.40
N THR A 188 25.15 9.66 7.64
CA THR A 188 26.41 10.22 8.15
C THR A 188 27.08 11.16 7.15
N VAL A 189 26.94 10.90 5.85
CA VAL A 189 27.50 11.74 4.79
C VAL A 189 26.52 12.83 4.30
N ALA A 190 25.28 12.85 4.80
CA ALA A 190 24.31 13.87 4.44
C ALA A 190 24.74 15.25 4.98
N PRO A 191 24.38 16.34 4.29
CA PRO A 191 24.56 17.69 4.79
C PRO A 191 23.90 17.89 6.15
N PHE A 192 24.47 18.77 6.97
CA PHE A 192 23.82 19.22 8.20
C PHE A 192 22.52 19.95 7.85
N CYS A 193 21.47 19.72 8.63
CA CYS A 193 20.20 20.42 8.51
C CYS A 193 20.04 21.49 9.60
N ALA A 194 18.99 22.29 9.48
CA ALA A 194 18.60 23.19 10.57
C ALA A 194 18.29 22.37 11.84
N PRO A 195 18.76 22.82 13.02
CA PRO A 195 18.63 22.05 14.27
C PRO A 195 17.17 21.90 14.73
N ILE A 196 16.32 22.84 14.36
CA ILE A 196 14.88 22.83 14.65
C ILE A 196 14.17 22.81 13.30
N ILE A 197 13.39 21.76 13.08
CA ILE A 197 12.50 21.62 11.94
C ILE A 197 11.08 21.69 12.49
N ASP A 198 10.38 22.78 12.18
CA ASP A 198 9.01 22.97 12.66
C ASP A 198 8.10 21.83 12.15
N GLY A 199 7.21 21.35 13.01
CA GLY A 199 6.31 20.24 12.72
C GLY A 199 6.96 18.87 12.46
N LEU A 200 8.24 18.68 12.79
CA LEU A 200 8.92 17.38 12.68
C LEU A 200 8.30 16.37 13.66
N GLU A 201 7.88 15.22 13.14
CA GLU A 201 7.41 14.08 13.92
C GLU A 201 8.39 12.91 13.75
N ILE A 202 8.60 12.14 14.80
CA ILE A 202 9.39 10.92 14.78
C ILE A 202 8.56 9.74 15.26
N LEU A 203 8.97 8.55 14.83
CA LEU A 203 8.41 7.30 15.29
C LEU A 203 9.20 6.83 16.53
N GLY A 204 8.63 7.09 17.71
CA GLY A 204 9.27 6.79 18.99
C GLY A 204 9.23 5.29 19.35
N PRO A 205 10.25 4.79 20.08
CA PRO A 205 10.27 3.41 20.57
C PRO A 205 9.43 3.19 21.84
N GLU A 206 9.03 4.25 22.54
CA GLU A 206 8.45 4.15 23.89
C GLU A 206 7.07 3.47 23.93
N LYS A 207 6.27 3.63 22.87
CA LYS A 207 4.98 2.97 22.77
C LYS A 207 5.11 1.68 21.98
N SER A 208 4.34 0.67 22.39
CA SER A 208 4.29 -0.65 21.74
C SER A 208 4.08 -0.54 20.23
N SER A 209 4.78 -1.42 19.50
CA SER A 209 4.56 -1.65 18.06
C SER A 209 3.10 -2.00 17.73
N ARG A 210 2.34 -2.50 18.71
CA ARG A 210 0.91 -2.81 18.59
C ARG A 210 0.02 -1.57 18.43
N PHE A 211 0.52 -0.37 18.76
CA PHE A 211 -0.22 0.88 18.60
C PHE A 211 0.54 1.87 17.72
N TYR A 212 0.67 1.54 16.44
CA TYR A 212 1.43 2.31 15.45
C TYR A 212 1.11 3.82 15.45
N LYS A 213 -0.18 4.20 15.41
CA LYS A 213 -0.58 5.62 15.39
C LYS A 213 -0.06 6.38 16.62
N GLY A 214 -0.01 5.74 17.78
CA GLY A 214 0.44 6.37 19.02
C GLY A 214 1.94 6.59 19.11
N ARG A 215 2.74 5.94 18.25
CA ARG A 215 4.21 6.05 18.27
C ARG A 215 4.70 7.37 17.66
N TRP A 216 3.90 8.03 16.84
CA TRP A 216 4.22 9.34 16.28
C TRP A 216 4.18 10.41 17.36
N ARG A 217 5.30 11.12 17.54
CA ARG A 217 5.42 12.25 18.47
C ARG A 217 6.48 13.25 18.01
N SER A 218 6.48 14.43 18.58
CA SER A 218 7.59 15.37 18.43
C SER A 218 8.88 14.82 19.09
N PRO A 219 10.07 15.21 18.60
CA PRO A 219 11.34 14.94 19.27
C PRO A 219 11.38 15.49 20.70
N LEU A 220 12.00 14.73 21.60
CA LEU A 220 12.26 15.09 22.99
C LEU A 220 13.76 15.32 23.22
N ALA A 221 14.11 16.09 24.25
CA ALA A 221 15.52 16.36 24.59
C ALA A 221 16.35 15.09 24.91
N THR A 222 15.67 13.99 25.27
CA THR A 222 16.28 12.68 25.54
C THR A 222 16.52 11.86 24.28
N ASP A 223 15.97 12.25 23.13
CA ASP A 223 16.15 11.50 21.89
C ASP A 223 17.52 11.77 21.29
N SER A 224 18.26 10.71 21.04
CA SER A 224 19.52 10.76 20.30
C SER A 224 19.69 9.51 19.44
N GLY A 225 20.27 9.69 18.25
CA GLY A 225 20.44 8.67 17.23
C GLY A 225 19.42 8.75 16.11
N MET A 226 19.29 7.65 15.37
CA MET A 226 18.53 7.59 14.13
C MET A 226 17.06 7.22 14.36
N PHE A 227 16.15 7.96 13.73
CA PHE A 227 14.70 7.75 13.78
C PHE A 227 14.06 7.87 12.39
N VAL A 228 12.99 7.12 12.18
CA VAL A 228 12.04 7.41 11.10
C VAL A 228 11.28 8.68 11.46
N ALA A 229 11.11 9.58 10.49
CA ALA A 229 10.52 10.88 10.68
C ALA A 229 9.52 11.24 9.58
N ARG A 230 8.66 12.22 9.90
CA ARG A 230 7.81 12.94 8.97
C ARG A 230 8.07 14.42 9.14
N ARG A 231 8.40 15.10 8.05
CA ARG A 231 8.56 16.56 8.05
C ARG A 231 7.51 17.23 7.16
N PRO A 232 7.00 18.42 7.54
CA PRO A 232 6.11 19.16 6.67
C PRO A 232 6.84 19.68 5.42
N GLN A 233 6.07 19.98 4.39
CA GLN A 233 6.48 20.71 3.21
C GLN A 233 5.44 21.80 2.92
N ALA A 234 5.82 22.84 2.18
CA ALA A 234 4.96 24.01 1.94
C ALA A 234 3.61 23.64 1.31
N TYR A 235 3.60 22.62 0.44
CA TYR A 235 2.39 22.09 -0.20
C TYR A 235 2.49 20.56 -0.28
N GLY A 236 1.38 19.86 -0.04
CA GLY A 236 1.28 18.40 -0.12
C GLY A 236 1.46 17.67 1.22
N PHE A 237 1.51 16.34 1.17
CA PHE A 237 1.61 15.48 2.35
C PHE A 237 2.97 15.59 3.04
N LYS A 238 3.03 15.25 4.33
CA LYS A 238 4.32 15.20 5.06
C LYS A 238 5.27 14.22 4.36
N LEU A 239 6.53 14.65 4.20
CA LEU A 239 7.56 13.83 3.59
C LEU A 239 8.06 12.80 4.58
N TRP A 240 8.22 11.57 4.12
CA TRP A 240 8.86 10.51 4.87
C TRP A 240 10.36 10.70 4.83
N SER A 241 10.99 10.72 6.00
CA SER A 241 12.41 10.98 6.15
C SER A 241 13.02 10.06 7.20
N VAL A 242 14.35 9.99 7.19
CA VAL A 242 15.15 9.49 8.30
C VAL A 242 15.96 10.66 8.87
N VAL A 243 15.98 10.78 10.19
CA VAL A 243 16.64 11.87 10.89
C VAL A 243 17.62 11.33 11.92
N ASP A 244 18.78 11.97 12.03
CA ASP A 244 19.73 11.79 13.12
C ASP A 244 19.51 12.90 14.14
N LEU A 245 19.14 12.54 15.35
CA LEU A 245 18.88 13.46 16.46
C LEU A 245 20.06 13.50 17.43
N GLU A 246 20.34 14.68 17.96
CA GLU A 246 21.26 14.90 19.06
C GLU A 246 20.57 15.77 20.10
N MET A 247 20.26 15.19 21.27
CA MET A 247 19.48 15.82 22.34
C MET A 247 18.17 16.46 21.84
N GLY A 248 17.42 15.73 21.02
CA GLY A 248 16.14 16.18 20.42
C GLY A 248 16.27 17.15 19.25
N LYS A 249 17.48 17.55 18.85
CA LYS A 249 17.72 18.46 17.72
C LYS A 249 18.14 17.68 16.48
N ALA A 250 17.60 18.07 15.33
CA ALA A 250 17.94 17.44 14.06
C ALA A 250 19.36 17.83 13.62
N ARG A 251 20.23 16.84 13.45
CA ARG A 251 21.59 17.07 12.98
C ARG A 251 21.69 16.88 11.47
N ARG A 252 21.12 15.77 10.99
CA ARG A 252 21.09 15.38 9.58
C ARG A 252 19.75 14.74 9.27
N LEU A 253 19.28 14.92 8.04
CA LEU A 253 18.01 14.39 7.58
C LEU A 253 18.13 13.99 6.11
N ILE A 254 17.58 12.83 5.76
CA ILE A 254 17.42 12.38 4.37
C ILE A 254 15.95 12.03 4.15
N ASP A 255 15.34 12.53 3.07
CA ASP A 255 14.01 12.08 2.67
C ASP A 255 14.09 10.67 2.05
N LEU A 256 13.21 9.76 2.48
CA LEU A 256 13.20 8.33 2.12
C LEU A 256 12.66 8.03 0.72
N SER A 257 12.58 9.03 -0.15
CA SER A 257 12.37 8.88 -1.58
C SER A 257 13.14 9.95 -2.36
N PRO A 258 14.48 9.89 -2.42
CA PRO A 258 15.21 10.72 -3.36
C PRO A 258 15.08 10.09 -4.76
N THR A 259 14.40 10.81 -5.66
CA THR A 259 14.43 10.86 -7.15
C THR A 259 14.62 9.60 -8.02
N ASP A 260 15.26 8.53 -7.55
CA ASP A 260 15.75 7.40 -8.35
C ASP A 260 15.17 6.03 -7.94
N SER A 261 14.27 5.98 -6.94
CA SER A 261 13.60 4.73 -6.53
C SER A 261 12.11 4.73 -6.87
N PHE A 262 11.63 3.62 -7.42
CA PHE A 262 10.19 3.34 -7.57
C PHE A 262 9.51 2.96 -6.25
N GLU A 263 10.21 3.10 -5.12
CA GLU A 263 9.74 2.71 -3.79
C GLU A 263 9.11 3.92 -3.10
N ARG A 264 7.91 3.74 -2.55
CA ARG A 264 7.21 4.81 -1.83
C ARG A 264 7.96 5.12 -0.54
N GLY A 265 8.02 6.39 -0.16
CA GLY A 265 8.72 6.81 1.06
C GLY A 265 8.14 6.16 2.32
N CYS A 266 6.83 5.88 2.34
CA CYS A 266 6.18 5.12 3.41
C CYS A 266 6.67 3.67 3.47
N ASP A 267 6.80 2.98 2.33
CA ASP A 267 7.26 1.59 2.26
C ASP A 267 8.68 1.46 2.83
N SER A 268 9.58 2.36 2.42
CA SER A 268 10.94 2.43 2.96
C SER A 268 10.97 2.79 4.43
N ALA A 269 10.11 3.71 4.87
CA ALA A 269 10.02 4.11 6.28
C ALA A 269 9.52 2.99 7.18
N TRP A 270 8.48 2.25 6.76
CA TRP A 270 7.94 1.13 7.52
C TRP A 270 8.96 -0.02 7.62
N ARG A 271 9.66 -0.32 6.52
CA ARG A 271 10.73 -1.31 6.53
C ARG A 271 11.91 -0.89 7.43
N LEU A 272 12.33 0.37 7.36
CA LEU A 272 13.36 0.92 8.26
C LEU A 272 12.92 0.84 9.72
N GLN A 273 11.67 1.15 10.01
CA GLN A 273 11.16 1.04 11.38
C GLN A 273 11.20 -0.39 11.89
N ALA A 274 10.78 -1.37 11.07
CA ALA A 274 10.83 -2.78 11.44
C ALA A 274 12.27 -3.23 11.72
N ALA A 275 13.24 -2.76 10.92
CA ALA A 275 14.66 -3.02 11.15
C ALA A 275 15.17 -2.39 12.47
N ILE A 276 14.83 -1.12 12.74
CA ILE A 276 15.22 -0.43 13.99
C ILE A 276 14.66 -1.18 15.21
N ASP A 277 13.37 -1.54 15.15
CA ASP A 277 12.67 -2.28 16.20
C ASP A 277 13.36 -3.64 16.47
N ALA A 278 13.70 -4.38 15.40
CA ALA A 278 14.44 -5.63 15.51
C ALA A 278 15.87 -5.46 16.08
N THR A 279 16.59 -4.38 15.72
CA THR A 279 17.93 -4.10 16.28
C THR A 279 17.91 -3.65 17.75
N ARG A 280 16.73 -3.32 18.28
CA ARG A 280 16.50 -2.94 19.68
C ARG A 280 15.94 -4.10 20.52
N ASP A 281 16.03 -5.33 20.01
CA ASP A 281 15.47 -6.53 20.63
C ASP A 281 13.95 -6.43 20.90
N SER A 282 13.24 -5.62 20.10
CA SER A 282 11.79 -5.45 20.18
C SER A 282 11.17 -5.48 18.77
N PRO A 283 11.30 -6.60 18.04
CA PRO A 283 10.78 -6.72 16.68
C PRO A 283 9.26 -6.50 16.64
N GLN A 284 8.76 -6.04 15.49
CA GLN A 284 7.32 -5.88 15.29
C GLN A 284 6.65 -7.26 15.25
N GLU A 285 5.50 -7.39 15.92
CA GLU A 285 4.75 -8.63 16.00
C GLU A 285 3.46 -8.56 15.17
N PHE A 286 3.02 -9.73 14.72
CA PHE A 286 1.68 -9.95 14.16
C PHE A 286 1.07 -11.19 14.82
N ASP A 287 -0.23 -11.16 15.09
CA ASP A 287 -0.88 -12.32 15.71
C ASP A 287 -1.20 -13.37 14.64
N VAL A 288 -1.03 -14.64 14.99
CA VAL A 288 -1.35 -15.79 14.13
C VAL A 288 -2.46 -16.60 14.79
N LEU A 289 -3.59 -16.72 14.09
CA LEU A 289 -4.77 -17.44 14.55
C LEU A 289 -5.09 -18.56 13.56
N ASP A 290 -5.07 -19.81 14.02
CA ASP A 290 -5.39 -20.97 13.20
C ASP A 290 -6.85 -21.39 13.40
N GLU A 291 -7.62 -21.38 12.32
CA GLU A 291 -9.04 -21.74 12.27
C GLU A 291 -9.26 -22.85 11.23
N GLY A 292 -8.93 -24.08 11.63
CA GLY A 292 -9.08 -25.27 10.78
C GLY A 292 -8.19 -25.21 9.52
N ALA A 293 -8.82 -25.07 8.36
CA ALA A 293 -8.13 -25.00 7.07
C ALA A 293 -7.62 -23.58 6.72
N LEU A 294 -8.01 -22.58 7.52
CA LEU A 294 -7.58 -21.19 7.35
C LEU A 294 -6.66 -20.78 8.51
N THR A 295 -5.78 -19.83 8.21
CA THR A 295 -4.97 -19.10 9.18
C THR A 295 -5.18 -17.60 8.95
N HIS A 296 -5.19 -16.84 10.04
CA HIS A 296 -5.38 -15.40 10.03
C HIS A 296 -4.15 -14.71 10.60
N PHE A 297 -3.61 -13.74 9.86
CA PHE A 297 -2.54 -12.86 10.33
C PHE A 297 -3.11 -11.48 10.64
N ASP A 298 -3.07 -11.08 11.90
CA ASP A 298 -3.52 -9.77 12.36
C ASP A 298 -2.32 -8.84 12.55
N PHE A 299 -2.30 -7.75 11.77
CA PHE A 299 -1.21 -6.79 11.75
C PHE A 299 -1.55 -5.54 12.54
N HIS A 300 -0.61 -5.09 13.37
CA HIS A 300 -0.76 -3.90 14.21
C HIS A 300 0.03 -2.68 13.71
N CYS A 301 0.87 -2.93 12.72
CA CYS A 301 1.69 -1.95 12.02
C CYS A 301 1.41 -2.06 10.51
N PRO A 302 1.52 -0.95 9.77
CA PRO A 302 1.38 -0.97 8.32
C PRO A 302 2.50 -1.81 7.69
N LEU A 303 2.18 -2.46 6.57
CA LEU A 303 3.14 -3.24 5.80
C LEU A 303 3.57 -2.47 4.54
N PRO A 304 4.85 -2.56 4.14
CA PRO A 304 5.25 -2.09 2.82
C PRO A 304 4.49 -2.80 1.70
N SER A 305 4.27 -2.11 0.57
CA SER A 305 3.49 -2.64 -0.57
C SER A 305 3.94 -4.02 -1.04
N PHE A 306 5.23 -4.34 -1.00
CA PHE A 306 5.72 -5.66 -1.43
C PHE A 306 5.15 -6.80 -0.57
N ALA A 307 5.01 -6.57 0.75
CA ALA A 307 4.49 -7.56 1.68
C ALA A 307 2.98 -7.68 1.53
N GLU A 308 2.26 -6.56 1.36
CA GLU A 308 0.83 -6.59 1.04
C GLU A 308 0.55 -7.33 -0.26
N ARG A 309 1.28 -7.01 -1.34
CA ARG A 309 1.15 -7.74 -2.63
C ARG A 309 1.38 -9.23 -2.47
N ARG A 310 2.38 -9.61 -1.67
CA ARG A 310 2.70 -11.03 -1.43
C ARG A 310 1.57 -11.75 -0.70
N LEU A 311 1.03 -11.16 0.36
CA LEU A 311 -0.08 -11.74 1.12
C LEU A 311 -1.37 -11.79 0.29
N ALA A 312 -1.60 -10.79 -0.56
CA ALA A 312 -2.71 -10.76 -1.50
C ALA A 312 -2.68 -11.88 -2.55
N LEU A 313 -1.54 -12.52 -2.79
CA LEU A 313 -1.45 -13.69 -3.68
C LEU A 313 -2.05 -14.96 -3.09
N VAL A 314 -2.07 -15.06 -1.76
CA VAL A 314 -2.40 -16.30 -1.06
C VAL A 314 -3.60 -16.15 -0.14
N GLY A 315 -4.11 -14.94 0.05
CA GLY A 315 -5.20 -14.67 0.95
C GLY A 315 -5.95 -13.36 0.66
N SER A 316 -6.97 -13.13 1.48
CA SER A 316 -7.84 -11.96 1.39
C SER A 316 -7.60 -11.02 2.57
N LYS A 317 -7.54 -9.72 2.27
CA LYS A 317 -7.43 -8.64 3.26
C LYS A 317 -8.82 -8.30 3.80
N SER A 318 -8.94 -8.15 5.11
CA SER A 318 -10.16 -7.69 5.78
C SER A 318 -9.82 -6.74 6.94
N PRO A 319 -10.79 -5.99 7.47
CA PRO A 319 -10.64 -5.34 8.77
C PRO A 319 -10.28 -6.38 9.84
N ALA A 320 -9.43 -6.01 10.80
CA ALA A 320 -9.13 -6.84 11.97
C ALA A 320 -10.02 -6.41 13.15
N ASN A 321 -10.39 -7.37 14.01
CA ASN A 321 -11.08 -7.08 15.27
C ASN A 321 -10.17 -6.34 16.25
N ASN A 322 -8.88 -6.69 16.24
CA ASN A 322 -7.87 -6.14 17.14
C ASN A 322 -6.57 -5.92 16.35
N GLY A 323 -6.45 -4.77 15.67
CA GLY A 323 -5.32 -4.47 14.79
C GLY A 323 -5.69 -3.48 13.70
N LEU A 324 -4.76 -3.23 12.77
CA LEU A 324 -4.99 -2.39 11.60
C LEU A 324 -5.75 -3.15 10.49
N PHE A 325 -5.36 -4.39 10.22
CA PHE A 325 -6.00 -5.25 9.22
C PHE A 325 -5.60 -6.72 9.41
N ARG A 326 -6.37 -7.61 8.78
CA ARG A 326 -6.21 -9.07 8.81
C ARG A 326 -5.97 -9.58 7.39
N TYR A 327 -5.13 -10.60 7.26
CA TYR A 327 -5.09 -11.47 6.08
C TYR A 327 -5.55 -12.88 6.43
N SER A 328 -6.50 -13.41 5.66
CA SER A 328 -7.00 -14.79 5.79
C SER A 328 -6.51 -15.62 4.62
N MET A 329 -5.85 -16.75 4.89
CA MET A 329 -5.24 -17.60 3.85
C MET A 329 -5.31 -19.09 4.23
N PRO A 330 -5.13 -20.02 3.27
CA PRO A 330 -5.02 -21.44 3.58
C PRO A 330 -3.84 -21.73 4.52
N THR A 331 -4.04 -22.59 5.53
CA THR A 331 -3.02 -22.97 6.51
C THR A 331 -1.75 -23.53 5.85
N ALA A 332 -1.87 -24.15 4.68
CA ALA A 332 -0.73 -24.66 3.90
C ALA A 332 0.27 -23.57 3.50
N MET A 333 -0.17 -22.32 3.34
CA MET A 333 0.69 -21.19 2.95
C MET A 333 1.39 -20.53 4.16
N GLN A 334 0.90 -20.79 5.39
CA GLN A 334 1.34 -20.12 6.62
C GLN A 334 2.86 -20.08 6.77
N LYS A 335 3.52 -21.24 6.64
CA LYS A 335 4.97 -21.37 6.89
C LYS A 335 5.78 -20.52 5.92
N ALA A 336 5.38 -20.46 4.65
CA ALA A 336 6.07 -19.69 3.63
C ALA A 336 5.95 -18.19 3.90
N GLU A 337 4.75 -17.73 4.26
CA GLU A 337 4.50 -16.31 4.50
C GLU A 337 5.14 -15.80 5.80
N ILE A 338 5.15 -16.61 6.88
CA ILE A 338 5.90 -16.28 8.10
C ILE A 338 7.40 -16.13 7.77
N ALA A 339 7.98 -17.07 7.02
CA ALA A 339 9.40 -17.02 6.67
C ALA A 339 9.74 -15.78 5.81
N LEU A 340 8.84 -15.37 4.93
CA LEU A 340 9.01 -14.17 4.12
C LEU A 340 8.98 -12.90 4.99
N LEU A 341 8.01 -12.76 5.90
CA LEU A 341 7.93 -11.61 6.81
C LEU A 341 9.14 -11.56 7.76
N GLN A 342 9.60 -12.71 8.27
CA GLN A 342 10.81 -12.80 9.09
C GLN A 342 12.08 -12.40 8.32
N SER A 343 12.23 -12.85 7.07
CA SER A 343 13.45 -12.59 6.29
C SER A 343 13.52 -11.19 5.68
N THR A 344 12.38 -10.55 5.42
CA THR A 344 12.33 -9.25 4.72
C THR A 344 11.99 -8.07 5.63
N LEU A 345 11.26 -8.32 6.73
CA LEU A 345 10.79 -7.33 7.70
C LEU A 345 11.19 -7.65 9.14
N TRP A 346 11.86 -8.78 9.40
CA TRP A 346 12.31 -9.17 10.76
C TRP A 346 11.18 -9.24 11.80
N MET A 347 9.94 -9.40 11.34
CA MET A 347 8.75 -9.48 12.19
C MET A 347 8.67 -10.84 12.88
N GLN A 348 8.02 -10.90 14.05
CA GLN A 348 7.83 -12.15 14.78
C GLN A 348 6.35 -12.55 14.86
N PRO A 349 6.02 -13.83 14.64
CA PRO A 349 4.66 -14.31 14.82
C PRO A 349 4.35 -14.45 16.33
N ASN A 350 3.24 -13.86 16.77
CA ASN A 350 2.71 -14.04 18.11
C ASN A 350 1.54 -15.03 18.07
N ARG A 351 1.70 -16.19 18.71
CA ARG A 351 0.66 -17.23 18.79
C ARG A 351 -0.16 -17.18 20.07
N GLU A 352 0.20 -16.31 21.02
CA GLU A 352 -0.47 -16.19 22.32
C GLU A 352 -1.67 -15.23 22.27
N GLY A 353 -1.78 -14.41 21.22
CA GLY A 353 -2.92 -13.53 20.96
C GLY A 353 -4.27 -14.23 20.78
N ALA A 354 -4.28 -15.56 20.60
CA ALA A 354 -5.48 -16.39 20.43
C ALA A 354 -6.35 -16.58 21.69
N ARG A 355 -5.97 -16.01 22.85
CA ARG A 355 -6.64 -16.26 24.15
C ARG A 355 -7.17 -15.01 24.86
N ARG A 356 -7.46 -13.91 24.18
CA ARG A 356 -8.13 -12.77 24.81
C ARG A 356 -9.33 -12.26 24.03
#